data_AF-G0MFR1-F1
#
_entry.id   AF-G0MFR1-F1
#
_cell.length_a   1.000
_cell.length_b   1.000
_cell.length_c   1.000
_cell.angle_alpha   90.00
_cell.angle_beta   90.00
_cell.angle_gamma   90.00
#
_symmetry.space_group_name_H-M   'P 1'
#
loop_
_entity.id
_entity.type
_entity.pdbx_description
1 polymer ?
#
loop_
_entity_poly.entity_id
_entity_poly.type
_entity_poly.pdbx_seq_one_letter_code
_entity_poly.pdbx_strand_id
1 'polypeptide(L)'
;MRYNIPKFFLNEIAIVAPFHPLAVIEDLKNLPNYFIVPCVNSVEYSFRGKVDEFAKFITRSSTYQKQHARSLLKVFHHICAEMEKIEPMECEDIDRIVDFWIAAIGIFDGSEVSMNEIGEAAKLVEKTTRRFVLKRQPLFLKRFLRKIHDNEDGNIGLEPQIVATIITTFQRLAFGQRSSEYYEELGEFWTLCMKMKYNDVYLSTVFYSSCFALAQAQAVFRVKKELCLEVYEKILKPMHQQIVDFVEMKKIEANKEMSDEQRMMMEQANIGATYFSILVCTYQNAEEKILEFTKS
;
A
#
# COMPACT_ATOMS: atom_id res chain seq x y z
N MET A 1 45.37 -10.09 -0.16
CA MET A 1 44.94 -11.49 -0.41
C MET A 1 43.97 -11.49 -1.57
N ARG A 2 44.13 -12.42 -2.52
CA ARG A 2 43.21 -12.61 -3.66
C ARG A 2 42.11 -13.56 -3.23
N TYR A 3 40.85 -13.15 -3.35
CA TYR A 3 39.70 -14.02 -3.08
C TYR A 3 38.93 -14.23 -4.40
N ASN A 4 38.77 -15.48 -4.82
CA ASN A 4 37.87 -15.86 -5.89
C ASN A 4 36.47 -15.97 -5.30
N ILE A 5 35.58 -15.06 -5.69
CA ILE A 5 34.19 -15.07 -5.22
C ILE A 5 33.32 -15.73 -6.31
N PRO A 6 32.64 -16.86 -6.02
CA PRO A 6 31.77 -17.54 -6.97
C PRO A 6 30.58 -16.66 -7.40
N LYS A 7 30.12 -16.81 -8.65
CA LYS A 7 28.96 -16.05 -9.19
C LYS A 7 27.66 -16.25 -8.40
N PHE A 8 27.48 -17.42 -7.78
CA PHE A 8 26.37 -17.68 -6.87
C PHE A 8 26.45 -16.79 -5.61
N PHE A 9 27.65 -16.53 -5.10
CA PHE A 9 27.88 -15.63 -3.97
C PHE A 9 27.66 -14.17 -4.35
N LEU A 10 27.88 -13.77 -5.61
CA LEU A 10 27.47 -12.44 -6.10
C LEU A 10 25.95 -12.30 -6.16
N ASN A 11 25.22 -13.36 -6.50
CA ASN A 11 23.74 -13.37 -6.43
C ASN A 11 23.26 -13.34 -4.97
N GLU A 12 23.94 -14.02 -4.05
CA GLU A 12 23.65 -13.92 -2.61
C GLU A 12 24.03 -12.54 -2.04
N ILE A 13 25.14 -11.93 -2.44
CA ILE A 13 25.48 -10.53 -2.10
C ILE A 13 24.43 -9.58 -2.68
N ALA A 14 23.96 -9.80 -3.90
CA ALA A 14 22.89 -9.01 -4.50
C ALA A 14 21.54 -9.18 -3.76
N ILE A 15 21.39 -10.18 -2.89
CA ILE A 15 20.23 -10.37 -2.01
C ILE A 15 20.50 -9.87 -0.58
N VAL A 16 21.73 -9.96 -0.08
CA VAL A 16 22.09 -9.67 1.32
C VAL A 16 22.61 -8.24 1.51
N ALA A 17 23.24 -7.67 0.48
CA ALA A 17 23.79 -6.31 0.44
C ALA A 17 23.72 -5.75 -1.00
N PRO A 18 22.51 -5.53 -1.56
CA PRO A 18 22.35 -5.27 -2.99
C PRO A 18 22.87 -3.91 -3.45
N PHE A 19 23.16 -3.02 -2.49
CA PHE A 19 23.28 -1.59 -2.73
C PHE A 19 24.54 -0.99 -2.11
N HIS A 20 25.65 -1.74 -2.19
CA HIS A 20 26.91 -1.03 -2.28
C HIS A 20 26.97 -0.46 -3.69
N PRO A 21 26.98 0.87 -3.88
CA PRO A 21 27.02 1.41 -5.23
C PRO A 21 28.28 0.85 -5.88
N LEU A 22 28.15 0.08 -6.94
CA LEU A 22 29.30 -0.44 -7.68
C LEU A 22 29.43 0.45 -8.91
N ALA A 23 30.35 1.42 -8.86
CA ALA A 23 30.63 2.25 -10.03
C ALA A 23 31.46 1.43 -11.03
N VAL A 24 30.93 1.18 -12.23
CA VAL A 24 31.70 0.64 -13.35
C VAL A 24 32.35 1.82 -14.07
N ILE A 25 33.66 1.98 -13.93
CA ILE A 25 34.43 2.98 -14.67
C ILE A 25 34.64 2.48 -16.10
N GLU A 26 34.21 3.27 -17.09
CA GLU A 26 34.41 2.93 -18.51
C GLU A 26 35.89 2.86 -18.92
N ASP A 27 36.78 3.54 -18.20
CA ASP A 27 38.24 3.54 -18.42
C ASP A 27 38.98 2.31 -17.84
N LEU A 28 38.29 1.42 -17.11
CA LEU A 28 38.86 0.19 -16.53
C LEU A 28 38.37 -1.10 -17.22
N LYS A 29 37.83 -0.99 -18.44
CA LYS A 29 37.28 -2.09 -19.26
C LYS A 29 38.25 -3.28 -19.48
N ASN A 30 39.53 -3.16 -19.14
CA ASN A 30 40.56 -4.18 -19.37
C ASN A 30 41.02 -4.95 -18.12
N LEU A 31 40.43 -4.77 -16.94
CA LEU A 31 40.77 -5.56 -15.74
C LEU A 31 39.54 -6.26 -15.16
N PRO A 32 39.33 -7.57 -15.43
CA PRO A 32 38.07 -8.28 -15.18
C PRO A 32 37.72 -8.53 -13.70
N ASN A 33 38.50 -8.01 -12.75
CA ASN A 33 38.47 -8.43 -11.34
C ASN A 33 38.46 -7.28 -10.32
N TYR A 34 38.14 -6.05 -10.72
CA TYR A 34 38.12 -4.90 -9.81
C TYR A 34 36.74 -4.25 -9.78
N PHE A 35 36.30 -3.93 -8.56
CA PHE A 35 35.11 -3.13 -8.28
C PHE A 35 35.56 -1.97 -7.39
N ILE A 36 35.15 -0.75 -7.73
CA ILE A 36 35.37 0.41 -6.86
C ILE A 36 34.13 0.58 -6.00
N VAL A 37 34.34 0.59 -4.69
CA VAL A 37 33.34 1.02 -3.72
C VAL A 37 33.43 2.55 -3.64
N PRO A 38 32.42 3.31 -4.07
CA PRO A 38 32.35 4.75 -3.92
C PRO A 38 32.48 5.09 -2.44
N CYS A 39 33.31 6.08 -2.15
CA CYS A 39 33.27 6.73 -0.85
C CYS A 39 31.95 7.49 -0.77
N VAL A 40 30.94 6.91 -0.14
CA VAL A 40 29.64 7.56 0.01
C VAL A 40 29.78 8.63 1.10
N ASN A 41 29.92 9.88 0.67
CA ASN A 41 30.21 11.00 1.57
C ASN A 41 28.97 11.49 2.37
N SER A 42 27.76 11.00 2.06
CA SER A 42 26.51 11.37 2.76
C SER A 42 25.58 10.17 2.93
N VAL A 43 25.04 10.00 4.15
CA VAL A 43 24.04 8.96 4.48
C VAL A 43 22.81 9.08 3.58
N GLU A 44 22.41 10.29 3.22
CA GLU A 44 21.26 10.52 2.34
C GLU A 44 21.51 10.07 0.90
N TYR A 45 22.71 10.36 0.39
CA TYR A 45 23.09 9.92 -0.96
C TYR A 45 23.12 8.39 -1.03
N SER A 46 23.68 7.75 0.01
CA SER A 46 23.63 6.29 0.15
C SER A 46 22.18 5.81 0.08
N PHE A 47 21.31 6.31 0.96
CA PHE A 47 19.92 5.91 1.04
C PHE A 47 19.19 6.04 -0.30
N ARG A 48 19.26 7.21 -0.95
CA ARG A 48 18.61 7.46 -2.25
C ARG A 48 19.12 6.49 -3.32
N GLY A 49 20.42 6.21 -3.35
CA GLY A 49 21.01 5.20 -4.24
C GLY A 49 20.44 3.80 -4.01
N LYS A 50 20.33 3.35 -2.74
CA LYS A 50 19.75 2.04 -2.42
C LYS A 50 18.30 1.93 -2.83
N VAL A 51 17.53 2.99 -2.61
CA VAL A 51 16.12 3.07 -2.99
C VAL A 51 15.95 2.94 -4.51
N ASP A 52 16.73 3.68 -5.29
CA ASP A 52 16.69 3.63 -6.75
C ASP A 52 17.11 2.26 -7.30
N GLU A 53 18.17 1.67 -6.75
CA GLU A 53 18.65 0.35 -7.15
C GLU A 53 17.65 -0.75 -6.75
N PHE A 54 17.02 -0.66 -5.58
CA PHE A 54 15.99 -1.60 -5.13
C PHE A 54 14.79 -1.58 -6.07
N ALA A 55 14.30 -0.38 -6.38
CA ALA A 55 13.15 -0.21 -7.28
C ALA A 55 13.43 -0.78 -8.68
N LYS A 56 14.66 -0.63 -9.18
CA LYS A 56 15.09 -1.19 -10.48
C LYS A 56 15.31 -2.71 -10.43
N PHE A 57 15.80 -3.23 -9.31
CA PHE A 57 16.13 -4.64 -9.16
C PHE A 57 14.88 -5.52 -9.11
N ILE A 58 13.85 -5.09 -8.38
CA ILE A 58 12.64 -5.90 -8.22
C ILE A 58 11.84 -5.93 -9.53
N THR A 59 11.60 -7.14 -10.02
CA THR A 59 10.81 -7.46 -11.20
C THR A 59 9.71 -8.45 -10.82
N ARG A 60 8.45 -8.02 -10.85
CA ARG A 60 7.29 -8.79 -10.35
C ARG A 60 7.09 -10.16 -11.01
N SER A 61 7.55 -10.33 -12.25
CA SER A 61 7.47 -11.59 -12.99
C SER A 61 8.60 -12.59 -12.63
N SER A 62 9.57 -12.20 -11.81
CA SER A 62 10.72 -13.04 -11.49
C SER A 62 10.38 -14.14 -10.48
N THR A 63 10.34 -15.39 -10.94
CA THR A 63 10.18 -16.57 -10.08
C THR A 63 11.27 -16.66 -9.01
N TYR A 64 12.49 -16.25 -9.34
CA TYR A 64 13.61 -16.22 -8.40
C TYR A 64 13.35 -15.27 -7.22
N GLN A 65 12.85 -14.07 -7.50
CA GLN A 65 12.54 -13.10 -6.45
C GLN A 65 11.37 -13.54 -5.57
N LYS A 66 10.38 -14.23 -6.15
CA LYS A 66 9.28 -14.83 -5.37
C LYS A 66 9.76 -15.93 -4.42
N GLN A 67 10.72 -16.75 -4.85
CA GLN A 67 11.34 -17.78 -3.99
C GLN A 67 12.21 -17.18 -2.88
N HIS A 68 12.80 -16.01 -3.10
CA HIS A 68 13.65 -15.32 -2.11
C HIS A 68 12.98 -14.12 -1.44
N ALA A 69 11.65 -14.06 -1.45
CA ALA A 69 10.88 -12.92 -0.98
C ALA A 69 11.21 -12.54 0.48
N ARG A 70 11.44 -13.52 1.36
CA ARG A 70 11.78 -13.26 2.76
C ARG A 70 13.12 -12.53 2.94
N SER A 71 14.11 -12.84 2.09
CA SER A 71 15.39 -12.14 2.09
C SER A 71 15.26 -10.72 1.55
N LEU A 72 14.49 -10.54 0.46
CA LEU A 72 14.19 -9.23 -0.10
C LEU A 72 13.40 -8.35 0.88
N LEU A 73 12.52 -8.96 1.68
CA LEU A 73 11.80 -8.26 2.75
C LEU A 73 12.76 -7.74 3.84
N LYS A 74 13.79 -8.50 4.22
CA LYS A 74 14.82 -8.03 5.16
C LYS A 74 15.59 -6.83 4.59
N VAL A 75 15.92 -6.86 3.30
CA VAL A 75 16.55 -5.72 2.61
C VAL A 75 15.63 -4.50 2.63
N PHE A 76 14.36 -4.68 2.29
CA PHE A 76 13.35 -3.63 2.33
C PHE A 76 13.26 -2.99 3.73
N HIS A 77 13.22 -3.82 4.79
CA HIS A 77 13.24 -3.34 6.18
C HIS A 77 14.52 -2.57 6.52
N HIS A 78 15.67 -3.03 6.03
CA HIS A 78 16.93 -2.34 6.26
C HIS A 78 16.94 -0.94 5.61
N ILE A 79 16.47 -0.81 4.36
CA ILE A 79 16.34 0.49 3.71
C ILE A 79 15.37 1.40 4.47
N CYS A 80 14.22 0.87 4.91
CA CYS A 80 13.28 1.62 5.74
C CYS A 80 13.91 2.10 7.06
N ALA A 81 14.78 1.29 7.69
CA ALA A 81 15.49 1.69 8.90
C ALA A 81 16.56 2.76 8.65
N GLU A 82 17.16 2.81 7.46
CA GLU A 82 18.05 3.90 7.06
C GLU A 82 17.30 5.21 6.78
N MET A 83 16.07 5.12 6.27
CA MET A 83 15.19 6.28 6.09
C MET A 83 14.90 7.03 7.41
N GLU A 84 14.93 6.34 8.55
CA GLU A 84 14.76 6.97 9.87
C GLU A 84 15.96 7.85 10.27
N LYS A 85 17.11 7.74 9.57
CA LYS A 85 18.37 8.43 9.91
C LYS A 85 18.67 9.66 9.04
N ILE A 86 17.90 9.87 7.98
CA ILE A 86 18.07 11.01 7.07
C ILE A 86 17.22 12.20 7.50
N GLU A 87 17.53 13.39 7.00
CA GLU A 87 16.66 14.56 7.16
C GLU A 87 15.25 14.31 6.58
N PRO A 88 14.23 15.07 7.02
CA PRO A 88 12.89 14.97 6.46
C PRO A 88 12.89 15.10 4.93
N MET A 89 12.19 14.18 4.27
CA MET A 89 12.13 14.12 2.82
C MET A 89 11.23 15.21 2.23
N GLU A 90 11.62 15.69 1.06
CA GLU A 90 10.95 16.76 0.32
C GLU A 90 10.20 16.23 -0.91
N CYS A 91 9.61 17.15 -1.68
CA CYS A 91 8.80 16.81 -2.85
C CYS A 91 9.55 15.95 -3.89
N GLU A 92 10.86 16.18 -4.05
CA GLU A 92 11.71 15.49 -5.03
C GLU A 92 11.89 14.00 -4.73
N ASP A 93 11.68 13.60 -3.48
CA ASP A 93 11.81 12.21 -3.04
C ASP A 93 10.50 11.41 -3.23
N ILE A 94 9.36 12.08 -3.46
CA ILE A 94 8.04 11.41 -3.51
C ILE A 94 8.01 10.29 -4.55
N ASP A 95 8.31 10.59 -5.82
CA ASP A 95 8.18 9.61 -6.90
C ASP A 95 9.13 8.43 -6.70
N ARG A 96 10.35 8.72 -6.24
CA ARG A 96 11.37 7.72 -5.90
C ARG A 96 10.89 6.77 -4.79
N ILE A 97 10.35 7.31 -3.71
CA ILE A 97 9.85 6.50 -2.59
C ILE A 97 8.61 5.72 -2.98
N VAL A 98 7.73 6.29 -3.81
CA VAL A 98 6.57 5.57 -4.34
C VAL A 98 7.03 4.41 -5.23
N ASP A 99 8.01 4.59 -6.11
CA ASP A 99 8.59 3.50 -6.92
C ASP A 99 9.15 2.36 -6.07
N PHE A 100 9.90 2.73 -5.03
CA PHE A 100 10.42 1.78 -4.06
C PHE A 100 9.33 0.97 -3.36
N TRP A 101 8.24 1.61 -2.96
CA TRP A 101 7.09 0.92 -2.36
C TRP A 101 6.35 0.03 -3.35
N ILE A 102 6.14 0.48 -4.58
CA ILE A 102 5.50 -0.29 -5.65
C ILE A 102 6.31 -1.54 -6.01
N ALA A 103 7.64 -1.43 -5.97
CA ALA A 103 8.55 -2.56 -6.08
C ALA A 103 8.41 -3.50 -4.87
N ALA A 104 8.48 -2.96 -3.65
CA ALA A 104 8.40 -3.74 -2.41
C ALA A 104 7.09 -4.53 -2.28
N ILE A 105 5.98 -3.99 -2.78
CA ILE A 105 4.69 -4.68 -2.80
C ILE A 105 4.76 -6.04 -3.51
N GLY A 106 5.52 -6.14 -4.61
CA GLY A 106 5.69 -7.39 -5.34
C GLY A 106 6.40 -8.49 -4.55
N ILE A 107 7.04 -8.16 -3.43
CA ILE A 107 7.65 -9.13 -2.51
C ILE A 107 6.57 -9.90 -1.74
N PHE A 108 5.44 -9.26 -1.43
CA PHE A 108 4.35 -9.89 -0.68
C PHE A 108 3.62 -10.97 -1.48
N ASP A 109 3.84 -11.05 -2.79
CA ASP A 109 3.36 -12.14 -3.66
C ASP A 109 4.22 -13.41 -3.54
N GLY A 110 5.30 -13.38 -2.76
CA GLY A 110 6.20 -14.50 -2.57
C GLY A 110 5.69 -15.53 -1.55
N SER A 111 6.01 -16.81 -1.80
CA SER A 111 5.48 -17.96 -1.04
C SER A 111 5.97 -18.04 0.42
N GLU A 112 6.99 -17.27 0.81
CA GLU A 112 7.62 -17.33 2.13
C GLU A 112 7.22 -16.19 3.07
N VAL A 113 6.36 -15.26 2.62
CA VAL A 113 5.98 -14.10 3.44
C VAL A 113 4.71 -14.40 4.23
N SER A 114 4.78 -14.18 5.55
CA SER A 114 3.67 -14.41 6.47
C SER A 114 2.73 -13.20 6.56
N MET A 115 1.48 -13.45 6.99
CA MET A 115 0.50 -12.37 7.25
C MET A 115 0.97 -11.37 8.31
N ASN A 116 1.76 -11.81 9.29
CA ASN A 116 2.34 -10.93 10.30
C ASN A 116 3.35 -9.95 9.68
N GLU A 117 4.19 -10.43 8.76
CA GLU A 117 5.16 -9.60 8.04
C GLU A 117 4.46 -8.56 7.15
N ILE A 118 3.35 -8.92 6.51
CA ILE A 118 2.50 -7.98 5.77
C ILE A 118 1.91 -6.92 6.71
N GLY A 119 1.43 -7.32 7.89
CA GLY A 119 0.92 -6.41 8.91
C GLY A 119 1.98 -5.42 9.43
N GLU A 120 3.23 -5.87 9.62
CA GLU A 120 4.34 -4.98 9.98
C GLU A 120 4.72 -4.04 8.83
N ALA A 121 4.68 -4.50 7.58
CA ALA A 121 4.89 -3.65 6.41
C ALA A 121 3.83 -2.55 6.30
N ALA A 122 2.57 -2.82 6.64
CA ALA A 122 1.52 -1.80 6.67
C ALA A 122 1.84 -0.64 7.63
N LYS A 123 2.48 -0.92 8.79
CA LYS A 123 2.93 0.12 9.72
C LYS A 123 4.06 0.98 9.15
N LEU A 124 4.88 0.41 8.26
CA LEU A 124 5.97 1.14 7.61
C LEU A 124 5.47 2.19 6.61
N VAL A 125 4.27 2.03 6.04
CA VAL A 125 3.66 3.06 5.18
C VAL A 125 3.44 4.35 5.96
N GLU A 126 2.87 4.27 7.16
CA GLU A 126 2.70 5.45 8.01
C GLU A 126 4.04 6.03 8.45
N LYS A 127 4.99 5.19 8.86
CA LYS A 127 6.34 5.66 9.21
C LYS A 127 7.01 6.41 8.07
N THR A 128 6.95 5.85 6.84
CA THR A 128 7.48 6.49 5.63
C THR A 128 6.79 7.83 5.37
N THR A 129 5.47 7.86 5.49
CA THR A 129 4.68 9.09 5.31
C THR A 129 5.15 10.17 6.27
N ARG A 130 5.36 9.84 7.55
CA ARG A 130 5.84 10.78 8.57
C ARG A 130 7.29 11.25 8.37
N ARG A 131 8.07 10.60 7.50
CA ARG A 131 9.43 11.06 7.14
C ARG A 131 9.42 12.21 6.16
N PHE A 132 8.33 12.47 5.45
CA PHE A 132 8.19 13.67 4.64
C PHE A 132 7.84 14.89 5.50
N VAL A 133 8.27 16.08 5.08
CA VAL A 133 7.79 17.33 5.69
C VAL A 133 6.26 17.41 5.58
N LEU A 134 5.60 17.99 6.60
CA LEU A 134 4.15 17.87 6.80
C LEU A 134 3.31 18.14 5.54
N LYS A 135 3.63 19.20 4.81
CA LYS A 135 2.94 19.59 3.56
C LYS A 135 3.06 18.56 2.43
N ARG A 136 4.07 17.69 2.47
CA ARG A 136 4.33 16.66 1.44
C ARG A 136 3.73 15.31 1.79
N GLN A 137 3.40 15.07 3.05
CA GLN A 137 2.84 13.80 3.51
C GLN A 137 1.53 13.41 2.77
N PRO A 138 0.50 14.29 2.64
CA PRO A 138 -0.69 13.94 1.87
C PRO A 138 -0.38 13.76 0.37
N LEU A 139 0.59 14.50 -0.18
CA LEU A 139 1.02 14.37 -1.57
C LEU A 139 1.66 13.01 -1.85
N PHE A 140 2.50 12.53 -0.93
CA PHE A 140 3.08 11.18 -1.01
C PHE A 140 1.98 10.12 -1.08
N LEU A 141 1.01 10.14 -0.17
CA LEU A 141 -0.10 9.17 -0.16
C LEU A 141 -0.96 9.25 -1.42
N LYS A 142 -1.28 10.45 -1.91
CA LYS A 142 -2.00 10.65 -3.17
C LYS A 142 -1.23 10.07 -4.36
N ARG A 143 0.06 10.37 -4.45
CA ARG A 143 0.92 9.90 -5.54
C ARG A 143 1.07 8.39 -5.51
N PHE A 144 1.17 7.82 -4.33
CA PHE A 144 1.19 6.38 -4.12
C PHE A 144 -0.11 5.73 -4.62
N LEU A 145 -1.27 6.24 -4.18
CA LEU A 145 -2.57 5.73 -4.62
C LEU A 145 -2.76 5.86 -6.13
N ARG A 146 -2.36 6.99 -6.72
CA ARG A 146 -2.40 7.20 -8.18
C ARG A 146 -1.53 6.18 -8.91
N LYS A 147 -0.32 5.92 -8.43
CA LYS A 147 0.58 4.95 -9.09
C LYS A 147 0.10 3.51 -8.98
N ILE A 148 -0.65 3.17 -7.92
CA ILE A 148 -1.36 1.88 -7.84
C ILE A 148 -2.46 1.83 -8.90
N HIS A 149 -3.29 2.86 -8.99
CA HIS A 149 -4.37 2.93 -9.99
C HIS A 149 -3.87 2.85 -11.43
N ASP A 150 -2.78 3.56 -11.75
CA ASP A 150 -2.21 3.61 -13.10
C ASP A 150 -1.43 2.32 -13.45
N ASN A 151 -1.33 1.35 -12.53
CA ASN A 151 -0.58 0.09 -12.73
C ASN A 151 -1.44 -0.96 -13.46
N GLU A 152 -1.80 -0.67 -14.70
CA GLU A 152 -2.68 -1.53 -15.51
C GLU A 152 -2.02 -2.88 -15.89
N ASP A 153 -0.69 -2.93 -15.96
CA ASP A 153 0.09 -4.08 -16.45
C ASP A 153 0.45 -5.12 -15.38
N GLY A 154 0.23 -4.81 -14.09
CA GLY A 154 0.72 -5.64 -13.00
C GLY A 154 -0.38 -5.90 -11.97
N ASN A 155 -0.94 -7.12 -11.97
CA ASN A 155 -1.79 -7.59 -10.88
C ASN A 155 -1.02 -7.46 -9.56
N ILE A 156 -1.34 -6.43 -8.77
CA ILE A 156 -0.75 -6.20 -7.46
C ILE A 156 -1.45 -7.15 -6.50
N GLY A 157 -0.74 -8.17 -5.98
CA GLY A 157 -1.33 -8.97 -4.93
C GLY A 157 -1.60 -8.12 -3.68
N LEU A 158 -2.73 -8.39 -3.05
CA LEU A 158 -3.23 -7.65 -1.89
C LEU A 158 -3.46 -6.15 -2.13
N GLU A 159 -3.72 -5.74 -3.38
CA GLU A 159 -3.99 -4.33 -3.71
C GLU A 159 -5.07 -3.69 -2.82
N PRO A 160 -6.26 -4.30 -2.60
CA PRO A 160 -7.28 -3.70 -1.74
C PRO A 160 -6.79 -3.43 -0.32
N GLN A 161 -5.93 -4.30 0.23
CA GLN A 161 -5.35 -4.18 1.57
C GLN A 161 -4.33 -3.03 1.63
N ILE A 162 -3.52 -2.87 0.58
CA ILE A 162 -2.54 -1.78 0.47
C ILE A 162 -3.25 -0.44 0.35
N VAL A 163 -4.26 -0.36 -0.52
CA VAL A 163 -5.08 0.83 -0.70
C VAL A 163 -5.80 1.19 0.59
N ALA A 164 -6.39 0.21 1.28
CA ALA A 164 -6.99 0.42 2.59
C ALA A 164 -5.99 0.95 3.62
N THR A 165 -4.75 0.48 3.58
CA THR A 165 -3.66 0.97 4.45
C THR A 165 -3.31 2.42 4.17
N ILE A 166 -3.24 2.81 2.88
CA ILE A 166 -3.01 4.20 2.47
C ILE A 166 -4.15 5.12 2.95
N ILE A 167 -5.41 4.70 2.75
CA ILE A 167 -6.60 5.44 3.19
C ILE A 167 -6.61 5.59 4.71
N THR A 168 -6.37 4.51 5.45
CA THR A 168 -6.31 4.54 6.91
C THR A 168 -5.18 5.43 7.42
N THR A 169 -4.02 5.40 6.75
CA THR A 169 -2.89 6.29 7.08
C THR A 169 -3.26 7.75 6.85
N PHE A 170 -3.89 8.07 5.71
CA PHE A 170 -4.39 9.41 5.43
C PHE A 170 -5.38 9.87 6.51
N GLN A 171 -6.37 9.04 6.83
CA GLN A 171 -7.36 9.32 7.88
C GLN A 171 -6.70 9.62 9.22
N ARG A 172 -5.83 8.73 9.71
CA ARG A 172 -5.18 8.88 11.03
C ARG A 172 -4.37 10.16 11.13
N LEU A 173 -3.62 10.49 10.08
CA LEU A 173 -2.79 11.70 10.06
C LEU A 173 -3.65 12.97 9.94
N ALA A 174 -4.62 12.98 9.03
CA ALA A 174 -5.51 14.11 8.82
C ALA A 174 -6.31 14.48 10.08
N PHE A 175 -6.99 13.51 10.68
CA PHE A 175 -7.94 13.76 11.77
C PHE A 175 -7.33 13.60 13.16
N GLY A 176 -6.35 12.70 13.32
CA GLY A 176 -5.63 12.55 14.58
C GLY A 176 -4.79 13.76 14.93
N GLN A 177 -4.26 14.47 13.93
CA GLN A 177 -3.46 15.70 14.12
C GLN A 177 -4.22 16.99 13.81
N ARG A 178 -5.45 16.89 13.28
CA ARG A 178 -6.24 18.03 12.79
C ARG A 178 -5.46 18.94 11.83
N SER A 179 -4.73 18.31 10.89
CA SER A 179 -3.81 19.02 9.99
C SER A 179 -4.55 19.65 8.81
N SER A 180 -4.35 20.96 8.62
CA SER A 180 -4.88 21.71 7.49
C SER A 180 -4.32 21.25 6.14
N GLU A 181 -3.04 20.85 6.11
CA GLU A 181 -2.37 20.35 4.91
C GLU A 181 -3.09 19.12 4.35
N TYR A 182 -3.55 18.23 5.23
CA TYR A 182 -4.35 17.07 4.82
C TYR A 182 -5.76 17.48 4.39
N TYR A 183 -6.37 18.44 5.07
CA TYR A 183 -7.72 18.89 4.72
C TYR A 183 -7.76 19.55 3.36
N GLU A 184 -6.75 20.33 2.99
CA GLU A 184 -6.59 20.92 1.65
C GLU A 184 -6.67 19.83 0.57
N GLU A 185 -5.93 18.75 0.76
CA GLU A 185 -5.78 17.65 -0.19
C GLU A 185 -6.93 16.61 -0.19
N LEU A 186 -7.83 16.67 0.79
CA LEU A 186 -8.89 15.68 1.02
C LEU A 186 -9.81 15.47 -0.20
N GLY A 187 -10.13 16.53 -0.95
CA GLY A 187 -11.03 16.43 -2.11
C GLY A 187 -10.43 15.62 -3.26
N GLU A 188 -9.15 15.88 -3.58
CA GLU A 188 -8.46 15.10 -4.61
C GLU A 188 -8.18 13.67 -4.12
N PHE A 189 -7.90 13.48 -2.83
CA PHE A 189 -7.75 12.15 -2.24
C PHE A 189 -9.03 11.32 -2.41
N TRP A 190 -10.21 11.88 -2.12
CA TRP A 190 -11.49 11.22 -2.38
C TRP A 190 -11.72 10.88 -3.86
N THR A 191 -11.30 11.76 -4.76
CA THR A 191 -11.36 11.50 -6.20
C THR A 191 -10.53 10.29 -6.59
N LEU A 192 -9.36 10.09 -5.97
CA LEU A 192 -8.54 8.90 -6.18
C LEU A 192 -9.20 7.65 -5.58
N CYS A 193 -9.77 7.72 -4.38
CA CYS A 193 -10.52 6.58 -3.79
C CYS A 193 -11.66 6.12 -4.71
N MET A 194 -12.40 7.06 -5.32
CA MET A 194 -13.50 6.75 -6.25
C MET A 194 -13.03 6.01 -7.53
N LYS A 195 -11.77 6.22 -7.94
CA LYS A 195 -11.21 5.55 -9.12
C LYS A 195 -10.83 4.09 -8.86
N MET A 196 -10.62 3.71 -7.60
CA MET A 196 -10.32 2.32 -7.23
C MET A 196 -11.60 1.50 -7.33
N LYS A 197 -11.61 0.48 -8.20
CA LYS A 197 -12.76 -0.39 -8.43
C LYS A 197 -12.32 -1.85 -8.32
N TYR A 198 -13.08 -2.62 -7.56
CA TYR A 198 -12.81 -4.04 -7.34
C TYR A 198 -14.03 -4.86 -7.74
N ASN A 199 -13.80 -5.90 -8.56
CA ASN A 199 -14.87 -6.79 -9.02
C ASN A 199 -15.33 -7.76 -7.91
N ASP A 200 -14.43 -8.12 -7.00
CA ASP A 200 -14.73 -9.01 -5.89
C ASP A 200 -14.90 -8.20 -4.59
N VAL A 201 -16.14 -8.08 -4.14
CA VAL A 201 -16.49 -7.36 -2.90
C VAL A 201 -15.92 -8.07 -1.66
N TYR A 202 -15.87 -9.39 -1.67
CA TYR A 202 -15.34 -10.16 -0.54
C TYR A 202 -13.85 -9.85 -0.33
N LEU A 203 -13.06 -9.90 -1.40
CA LEU A 203 -11.62 -9.59 -1.35
C LEU A 203 -11.31 -8.10 -1.10
N SER A 204 -12.27 -7.20 -1.37
CA SER A 204 -12.12 -5.75 -1.19
C SER A 204 -12.87 -5.17 0.01
N THR A 205 -13.40 -6.02 0.91
CA THR A 205 -14.05 -5.61 2.17
C THR A 205 -13.25 -4.56 2.93
N VAL A 206 -11.93 -4.78 3.09
CA VAL A 206 -11.04 -3.86 3.82
C VAL A 206 -10.96 -2.47 3.18
N PHE A 207 -11.06 -2.38 1.86
CA PHE A 207 -11.07 -1.12 1.13
C PHE A 207 -12.37 -0.35 1.42
N TYR A 208 -13.53 -1.00 1.29
CA TYR A 208 -14.81 -0.36 1.61
C TYR A 208 -14.87 0.11 3.06
N SER A 209 -14.44 -0.73 4.02
CA SER A 209 -14.36 -0.35 5.43
C SER A 209 -13.49 0.89 5.64
N SER A 210 -12.33 0.98 4.98
CA SER A 210 -11.44 2.14 5.10
C SER A 210 -12.06 3.42 4.54
N CYS A 211 -12.82 3.33 3.43
CA CYS A 211 -13.57 4.45 2.88
C CYS A 211 -14.66 4.92 3.84
N PHE A 212 -15.46 4.00 4.39
CA PHE A 212 -16.50 4.34 5.37
C PHE A 212 -15.90 4.99 6.62
N ALA A 213 -14.79 4.47 7.14
CA ALA A 213 -14.10 5.04 8.29
C ALA A 213 -13.53 6.45 7.99
N LEU A 214 -13.01 6.69 6.78
CA LEU A 214 -12.54 8.01 6.37
C LEU A 214 -13.69 9.03 6.33
N ALA A 215 -14.83 8.66 5.75
CA ALA A 215 -15.99 9.53 5.67
C ALA A 215 -16.62 9.81 7.04
N GLN A 216 -16.69 8.79 7.90
CA GLN A 216 -17.11 8.95 9.29
C GLN A 216 -16.21 9.95 10.02
N ALA A 217 -14.89 9.82 9.88
CA ALA A 217 -13.95 10.75 10.50
C ALA A 217 -14.11 12.18 9.97
N GLN A 218 -14.29 12.35 8.66
CA GLN A 218 -14.56 13.67 8.07
C GLN A 218 -15.81 14.33 8.70
N ALA A 219 -16.88 13.57 8.88
CA ALA A 219 -18.12 14.05 9.47
C ALA A 219 -17.98 14.38 10.97
N VAL A 220 -17.36 13.47 11.75
CA VAL A 220 -17.15 13.65 13.20
C VAL A 220 -16.30 14.89 13.49
N PHE A 221 -15.26 15.12 12.69
CA PHE A 221 -14.39 16.30 12.85
C PHE A 221 -14.93 17.54 12.13
N ARG A 222 -16.12 17.46 11.52
CA ARG A 222 -16.83 18.56 10.86
C ARG A 222 -15.99 19.27 9.78
N VAL A 223 -15.29 18.49 8.96
CA VAL A 223 -14.39 19.01 7.92
C VAL A 223 -15.08 19.04 6.56
N LYS A 224 -15.08 20.23 5.92
CA LYS A 224 -15.58 20.45 4.55
C LYS A 224 -16.98 19.83 4.32
N LYS A 225 -18.02 20.47 4.85
CA LYS A 225 -19.41 19.99 4.86
C LYS A 225 -19.92 19.63 3.46
N GLU A 226 -19.66 20.50 2.48
CA GLU A 226 -20.09 20.32 1.08
C GLU A 226 -19.41 19.10 0.46
N LEU A 227 -18.10 18.94 0.69
CA LEU A 227 -17.36 17.76 0.26
C LEU A 227 -17.91 16.48 0.94
N CYS A 228 -18.28 16.56 2.21
CA CYS A 228 -18.82 15.42 2.96
C CYS A 228 -20.15 14.94 2.36
N LEU A 229 -21.03 15.87 1.97
CA LEU A 229 -22.26 15.56 1.22
C LEU A 229 -21.97 14.91 -0.13
N GLU A 230 -21.02 15.47 -0.88
CA GLU A 230 -20.65 14.92 -2.18
C GLU A 230 -20.09 13.50 -2.07
N VAL A 231 -19.25 13.23 -1.07
CA VAL A 231 -18.71 11.90 -0.79
C VAL A 231 -19.82 10.91 -0.45
N TYR A 232 -20.80 11.32 0.36
CA TYR A 232 -21.93 10.47 0.69
C TYR A 232 -22.74 10.07 -0.55
N GLU A 233 -23.12 11.05 -1.37
CA GLU A 233 -23.97 10.83 -2.53
C GLU A 233 -23.23 10.09 -3.67
N LYS A 234 -21.99 10.48 -3.96
CA LYS A 234 -21.25 10.00 -5.15
C LYS A 234 -20.36 8.80 -4.88
N ILE A 235 -20.02 8.52 -3.62
CA ILE A 235 -19.07 7.45 -3.26
C ILE A 235 -19.74 6.43 -2.34
N LEU A 236 -20.20 6.84 -1.15
CA LEU A 236 -20.66 5.88 -0.15
C LEU A 236 -21.93 5.14 -0.55
N LYS A 237 -22.95 5.86 -1.03
CA LYS A 237 -24.20 5.22 -1.50
C LYS A 237 -23.95 4.22 -2.62
N PRO A 238 -23.22 4.55 -3.70
CA PRO A 238 -22.86 3.57 -4.73
C PRO A 238 -22.08 2.37 -4.19
N MET A 239 -21.12 2.57 -3.29
CA MET A 239 -20.37 1.48 -2.66
C MET A 239 -21.28 0.56 -1.85
N HIS A 240 -22.20 1.12 -1.07
CA HIS A 240 -23.17 0.35 -0.30
C HIS A 240 -24.09 -0.47 -1.21
N GLN A 241 -24.59 0.13 -2.30
CA GLN A 241 -25.41 -0.58 -3.28
C GLN A 241 -24.66 -1.76 -3.89
N GLN A 242 -23.39 -1.60 -4.27
CA GLN A 242 -22.56 -2.69 -4.79
C GLN A 242 -22.42 -3.85 -3.79
N ILE A 243 -22.29 -3.54 -2.49
CA ILE A 243 -22.22 -4.56 -1.43
C ILE A 243 -23.56 -5.31 -1.33
N VAL A 244 -24.69 -4.59 -1.35
CA VAL A 244 -26.03 -5.20 -1.28
C VAL A 244 -26.28 -6.10 -2.48
N ASP A 245 -26.02 -5.61 -3.70
CA ASP A 245 -26.20 -6.35 -4.94
C ASP A 245 -25.35 -7.63 -4.96
N PHE A 246 -24.10 -7.55 -4.49
CA PHE A 246 -23.22 -8.70 -4.38
C PHE A 246 -23.75 -9.76 -3.40
N VAL A 247 -24.23 -9.33 -2.22
CA VAL A 247 -24.80 -10.24 -1.22
C VAL A 247 -26.06 -10.93 -1.77
N GLU A 248 -26.92 -10.19 -2.48
CA GLU A 248 -28.12 -10.76 -3.10
C GLU A 248 -27.77 -11.77 -4.20
N MET A 249 -26.81 -11.44 -5.06
CA MET A 249 -26.28 -12.36 -6.08
C MET A 249 -25.78 -13.67 -5.44
N LYS A 250 -24.97 -13.58 -4.38
CA LYS A 250 -24.45 -14.76 -3.67
C LYS A 250 -25.56 -15.60 -3.02
N LYS A 251 -26.62 -14.98 -2.50
CA LYS A 251 -27.79 -15.70 -1.98
C LYS A 251 -28.54 -16.46 -3.08
N ILE A 252 -28.67 -15.87 -4.27
CA ILE A 252 -29.31 -16.51 -5.42
C ILE A 252 -28.47 -17.69 -5.92
N GLU A 253 -27.14 -17.53 -5.99
CA GLU A 253 -26.20 -18.62 -6.34
C GLU A 253 -26.30 -19.78 -5.34
N ALA A 254 -26.27 -19.49 -4.04
CA ALA A 254 -26.41 -20.50 -2.98
C ALA A 254 -27.72 -21.30 -3.06
N ASN A 255 -28.79 -20.66 -3.54
CA ASN A 255 -30.10 -21.29 -3.70
C ASN A 255 -30.24 -22.13 -4.98
N LYS A 256 -29.32 -21.99 -5.96
CA LYS A 256 -29.37 -22.68 -7.25
C LYS A 256 -28.48 -23.93 -7.33
N GLU A 257 -27.50 -24.10 -6.44
CA GLU A 257 -26.43 -25.12 -6.62
C GLU A 257 -26.15 -26.06 -5.44
N MET A 258 -26.99 -26.21 -4.42
CA MET A 258 -26.61 -27.03 -3.26
C MET A 258 -27.38 -28.35 -3.07
N SER A 259 -26.62 -29.46 -3.01
CA SER A 259 -27.02 -30.68 -2.29
C SER A 259 -26.92 -30.48 -0.76
N ASP A 260 -27.58 -31.32 0.03
CA ASP A 260 -27.66 -31.18 1.50
C ASP A 260 -26.28 -31.21 2.21
N GLU A 261 -25.26 -31.82 1.60
CA GLU A 261 -23.88 -31.83 2.14
C GLU A 261 -23.15 -30.50 1.91
N GLN A 262 -23.39 -29.82 0.79
CA GLN A 262 -22.82 -28.50 0.51
C GLN A 262 -23.46 -27.42 1.39
N ARG A 263 -24.76 -27.58 1.74
CA ARG A 263 -25.47 -26.73 2.71
C ARG A 263 -24.80 -26.73 4.08
N MET A 264 -24.42 -27.89 4.61
CA MET A 264 -23.73 -27.99 5.90
C MET A 264 -22.31 -27.38 5.89
N MET A 265 -21.58 -27.46 4.76
CA MET A 265 -20.28 -26.77 4.63
C MET A 265 -20.42 -25.25 4.49
N MET A 266 -21.48 -24.76 3.85
CA MET A 266 -21.76 -23.33 3.70
C MET A 266 -22.21 -22.68 5.03
N GLU A 267 -22.93 -23.42 5.87
CA GLU A 267 -23.26 -23.03 7.26
C GLU A 267 -22.03 -22.99 8.18
N GLN A 268 -21.00 -23.80 7.91
CA GLN A 268 -19.69 -23.69 8.59
C GLN A 268 -18.82 -22.55 8.02
N ALA A 269 -19.06 -22.12 6.77
CA ALA A 269 -18.41 -20.98 6.12
C ALA A 269 -19.13 -19.62 6.36
N ASN A 270 -19.94 -19.51 7.43
CA ASN A 270 -20.70 -18.33 7.89
C ASN A 270 -19.83 -17.09 8.26
N ILE A 271 -18.53 -17.16 7.96
CA ILE A 271 -17.54 -16.10 8.04
C ILE A 271 -17.92 -14.94 7.08
N GLY A 272 -18.43 -15.25 5.88
CA GLY A 272 -18.85 -14.23 4.90
C GLY A 272 -19.98 -13.34 5.41
N ALA A 273 -21.01 -13.92 6.03
CA ALA A 273 -22.13 -13.16 6.61
C ALA A 273 -21.67 -12.20 7.72
N THR A 274 -20.62 -12.57 8.46
CA THR A 274 -20.02 -11.75 9.51
C THR A 274 -19.24 -10.55 8.94
N TYR A 275 -18.50 -10.74 7.84
CA TYR A 275 -17.80 -9.63 7.18
C TYR A 275 -18.77 -8.62 6.56
N PHE A 276 -19.84 -9.10 5.91
CA PHE A 276 -20.85 -8.22 5.33
C PHE A 276 -21.64 -7.45 6.39
N SER A 277 -21.96 -8.07 7.54
CA SER A 277 -22.64 -7.35 8.62
C SER A 277 -21.76 -6.26 9.22
N ILE A 278 -20.45 -6.50 9.37
CA ILE A 278 -19.48 -5.47 9.79
C ILE A 278 -19.44 -4.32 8.78
N LEU A 279 -19.40 -4.62 7.47
CA LEU A 279 -19.40 -3.59 6.43
C LEU A 279 -20.65 -2.72 6.46
N VAL A 280 -21.82 -3.33 6.56
CA VAL A 280 -23.11 -2.62 6.63
C VAL A 280 -23.18 -1.76 7.89
N CYS A 281 -22.75 -2.28 9.04
CA CYS A 281 -22.67 -1.51 10.28
C CYS A 281 -21.71 -0.32 10.17
N THR A 282 -20.54 -0.51 9.54
CA THR A 282 -19.57 0.57 9.31
C THR A 282 -20.13 1.65 8.39
N TYR A 283 -20.85 1.26 7.34
CA TYR A 283 -21.57 2.19 6.46
C TYR A 283 -22.63 2.98 7.23
N GLN A 284 -23.49 2.31 8.01
CA GLN A 284 -24.56 2.96 8.78
C GLN A 284 -24.01 3.98 9.78
N ASN A 285 -22.92 3.64 10.48
CA ASN A 285 -22.25 4.57 11.38
C ASN A 285 -21.68 5.79 10.64
N ALA A 286 -21.13 5.60 9.43
CA ALA A 286 -20.64 6.71 8.62
C ALA A 286 -21.81 7.59 8.14
N GLU A 287 -22.87 6.97 7.63
CA GLU A 287 -24.09 7.65 7.16
C GLU A 287 -24.73 8.49 8.26
N GLU A 288 -24.93 7.94 9.46
CA GLU A 288 -25.50 8.65 10.59
C GLU A 288 -24.70 9.93 10.89
N LYS A 289 -23.37 9.82 10.99
CA LYS A 289 -22.50 10.96 11.31
C LYS A 289 -22.50 12.02 10.22
N ILE A 290 -22.56 11.61 8.96
CA ILE A 290 -22.66 12.55 7.84
C ILE A 290 -24.01 13.28 7.88
N LEU A 291 -25.11 12.57 8.11
CA LEU A 291 -26.44 13.17 8.21
C LEU A 291 -26.53 14.14 9.41
N GLU A 292 -25.91 13.82 10.55
CA GLU A 292 -25.80 14.72 11.69
C GLU A 292 -25.04 16.01 11.32
N PHE A 293 -23.85 15.88 10.72
CA PHE A 293 -23.02 17.03 10.34
C PHE A 293 -23.69 17.92 9.29
N THR A 294 -24.49 17.31 8.41
CA THR A 294 -25.07 18.04 7.27
C THR A 294 -26.37 18.75 7.62
N LYS A 295 -27.10 18.25 8.62
CA LYS A 295 -28.29 18.90 9.19
C LYS A 295 -27.96 20.02 10.18
N SER A 296 -26.79 19.96 10.85
CA SER A 296 -26.29 21.02 11.75
C SER A 296 -25.72 22.20 10.98
#